data_AF-A0A2H9ZZK9-F1
#
_entry.id   AF-A0A2H9ZZK9-F1
#
_cell.length_a   1.000
_cell.length_b   1.000
_cell.length_c   1.000
_cell.angle_alpha   90.00
_cell.angle_beta   90.00
_cell.angle_gamma   90.00
#
_symmetry.space_group_name_H-M   'P 1'
#
loop_
_entity.id
_entity.type
_entity.pdbx_description
1 polymer ?
#
loop_
_entity_poly.entity_id
_entity_poly.type
_entity_poly.pdbx_seq_one_letter_code
_entity_poly.pdbx_strand_id
1 'polypeptide(L)'
;MSIRRFFPEISASMGTGLQYNQDKFAYNVRAKKAFSISSNGMLGFNFKCRCDVDKDFNQRKVEGVVEFVWSLLNFQKDQDVRIKAGYDFHQNLPYLQIRENNWTMNADSRGKWNVRFDL
;
A
#
# COMPACT_ATOMS: atom_id res chain seq x y z
N MET A 1 -5.37 -9.23 -18.04
CA MET A 1 -4.52 -8.13 -18.54
C MET A 1 -4.73 -6.90 -17.67
N SER A 2 -3.70 -6.11 -17.32
CA SER A 2 -3.87 -4.88 -16.54
C SER A 2 -3.07 -3.71 -17.12
N ILE A 3 -3.70 -2.55 -17.22
CA ILE A 3 -3.08 -1.28 -17.62
C ILE A 3 -2.87 -0.44 -16.36
N ARG A 4 -1.70 0.18 -16.22
CA ARG A 4 -1.38 1.04 -15.08
C ARG A 4 -0.86 2.39 -15.59
N ARG A 5 -1.32 3.46 -14.96
CA ARG A 5 -0.88 4.82 -15.22
C ARG A 5 -0.41 5.47 -13.92
N PHE A 6 0.77 6.07 -13.98
CA PHE A 6 1.35 6.83 -12.89
C PHE A 6 1.26 8.32 -13.21
N PHE A 7 0.84 9.11 -12.23
CA PHE A 7 0.68 10.56 -12.29
C PHE A 7 1.66 11.17 -11.27
N PRO A 8 2.92 11.43 -11.68
CA PRO A 8 3.97 11.85 -10.76
C PRO A 8 3.67 13.19 -10.09
N GLU A 9 3.06 14.13 -10.81
CA GLU A 9 2.73 15.49 -10.33
C GLU A 9 1.85 15.50 -9.07
N ILE A 10 1.00 14.48 -8.92
CA ILE A 10 0.08 14.33 -7.79
C ILE A 10 0.37 13.09 -6.94
N SER A 11 1.53 12.46 -7.15
CA SER A 11 1.96 11.23 -6.47
C SER A 11 0.87 10.16 -6.43
N ALA A 12 0.18 9.98 -7.56
CA ALA A 12 -0.95 9.05 -7.68
C ALA A 12 -0.70 8.00 -8.76
N SER A 13 -1.28 6.82 -8.57
CA SER A 13 -1.30 5.77 -9.59
C SER A 13 -2.69 5.19 -9.70
N MET A 14 -3.14 4.94 -10.91
CA MET A 14 -4.39 4.22 -11.17
C MET A 14 -4.11 3.06 -12.10
N GLY A 15 -4.73 1.92 -11.85
CA GLY A 15 -4.67 0.76 -12.72
C GLY A 15 -6.03 0.14 -12.90
N THR A 16 -6.30 -0.29 -14.12
CA THR A 16 -7.50 -1.05 -14.48
C THR A 16 -7.07 -2.39 -15.06
N GLY A 17 -7.89 -3.41 -14.90
CA GLY A 17 -7.60 -4.70 -15.49
C GLY A 17 -8.81 -5.61 -15.56
N LEU A 18 -8.59 -6.69 -16.30
CA LEU A 18 -9.51 -7.79 -16.49
C LEU A 18 -8.82 -9.06 -16.01
N GLN A 19 -9.52 -9.78 -15.13
CA GLN A 19 -9.17 -11.11 -14.71
C GLN A 19 -10.18 -12.09 -15.29
N TYR A 20 -9.70 -13.09 -16.02
CA TYR A 20 -10.51 -14.19 -16.52
C TYR A 20 -9.92 -15.49 -15.97
N ASN A 21 -10.68 -16.12 -15.08
CA ASN A 21 -10.51 -17.53 -14.73
C ASN A 21 -11.63 -18.31 -15.41
N GLN A 22 -11.46 -19.63 -15.59
CA GLN A 22 -12.31 -20.52 -16.40
C GLN A 22 -13.83 -20.22 -16.27
N ASP A 23 -14.34 -19.86 -15.07
CA ASP A 23 -15.75 -19.47 -14.85
C ASP A 23 -15.96 -18.07 -14.23
N LYS A 24 -14.91 -17.25 -14.06
CA LYS A 24 -15.02 -15.94 -13.40
C LYS A 24 -14.33 -14.85 -14.21
N PHE A 25 -15.14 -13.95 -14.74
CA PHE A 25 -14.67 -12.70 -15.33
C PHE A 25 -14.86 -11.56 -14.32
N ALA A 26 -13.79 -10.83 -14.03
CA ALA A 26 -13.81 -9.73 -13.08
C ALA A 26 -13.05 -8.51 -13.63
N TYR A 27 -13.62 -7.34 -13.40
CA TYR A 27 -13.00 -6.05 -13.59
C TYR A 27 -12.28 -5.65 -12.29
N ASN A 28 -11.03 -5.22 -12.39
CA ASN A 28 -10.29 -4.72 -11.24
C ASN A 28 -9.89 -3.26 -11.45
N VAL A 29 -10.12 -2.42 -10.45
CA VAL A 29 -9.64 -1.04 -10.38
C VAL A 29 -8.75 -0.91 -9.15
N ARG A 30 -7.56 -0.32 -9.32
CA ARG A 30 -6.64 -0.02 -8.22
C ARG A 30 -6.27 1.45 -8.27
N ALA A 31 -6.36 2.11 -7.13
CA ALA A 31 -5.91 3.48 -6.96
C ALA A 31 -4.91 3.56 -5.81
N LYS A 32 -3.88 4.37 -5.96
CA LYS A 32 -2.97 4.76 -4.88
C LYS A 32 -2.72 6.25 -4.97
N LYS A 33 -2.65 6.91 -3.81
CA LYS A 33 -2.25 8.31 -3.70
C LYS A 33 -1.38 8.49 -2.47
N ALA A 34 -0.27 9.20 -2.63
CA ALA A 34 0.59 9.60 -1.52
C ALA A 34 0.50 11.11 -1.34
N PHE A 35 0.50 11.55 -0.09
CA PHE A 35 0.49 12.94 0.33
C PHE A 35 1.70 13.17 1.24
N SER A 36 2.50 14.18 0.96
CA SER A 36 3.52 14.65 1.90
C SER A 36 2.86 15.61 2.89
N ILE A 37 2.96 15.30 4.18
CA ILE A 37 2.42 16.14 5.25
C ILE A 37 3.44 17.22 5.63
N SER A 38 4.73 16.88 5.63
CA SER A 38 5.81 17.83 5.94
C SER A 38 6.44 18.43 4.67
N SER A 39 6.94 19.66 4.80
CA SER A 39 7.65 20.37 3.71
C SER A 39 8.93 19.65 3.25
N ASN A 40 9.57 18.88 4.12
CA ASN A 40 10.74 18.07 3.82
C ASN A 40 10.40 16.65 3.28
N GLY A 41 9.12 16.30 3.16
CA GLY A 41 8.67 15.00 2.63
C GLY A 41 8.93 13.79 3.54
N MET A 42 9.45 13.99 4.75
CA MET A 42 9.74 12.92 5.71
C MET A 42 8.49 12.33 6.34
N LEU A 43 7.42 13.13 6.49
CA LEU A 43 6.12 12.68 6.95
C LEU A 43 5.16 12.61 5.77
N GLY A 44 4.46 11.48 5.64
CA GLY A 44 3.52 11.27 4.56
C GLY A 44 2.35 10.39 4.95
N PHE A 45 1.33 10.45 4.11
CA PHE A 45 0.11 9.67 4.20
C PHE A 45 -0.15 9.01 2.87
N ASN A 46 -0.35 7.69 2.86
CA ASN A 46 -0.72 6.95 1.67
C ASN A 46 -2.13 6.42 1.80
N PHE A 47 -2.87 6.56 0.71
CA PHE A 47 -4.15 5.91 0.50
C PHE A 47 -4.01 4.89 -0.63
N LYS A 48 -4.49 3.67 -0.40
CA LYS A 48 -4.54 2.60 -1.40
C LYS A 48 -5.94 2.01 -1.40
N CYS A 49 -6.52 1.87 -2.58
CA CYS A 49 -7.83 1.25 -2.75
C CYS A 49 -7.78 0.27 -3.92
N ARG A 50 -8.53 -0.82 -3.78
CA ARG A 50 -8.81 -1.78 -4.84
C ARG A 50 -10.29 -2.07 -4.85
N CYS A 51 -10.88 -2.10 -6.04
CA CYS A 51 -12.27 -2.48 -6.26
C CYS A 51 -12.29 -3.57 -7.32
N ASP A 52 -12.77 -4.75 -6.96
CA ASP A 52 -13.00 -5.85 -7.88
C ASP A 52 -14.51 -6.02 -8.08
N VAL A 53 -14.93 -6.13 -9.33
CA VAL A 53 -16.34 -6.23 -9.74
C VAL A 53 -16.49 -7.44 -10.65
N ASP A 54 -17.51 -8.27 -10.43
CA ASP A 54 -17.80 -9.40 -11.30
C ASP A 54 -18.37 -8.97 -12.67
N LYS A 55 -18.55 -9.93 -13.57
CA LYS A 55 -19.07 -9.70 -14.93
C LYS A 55 -20.42 -8.99 -14.95
N ASP A 56 -21.28 -9.34 -13.99
CA ASP A 56 -22.67 -8.90 -13.92
C ASP A 56 -22.83 -7.64 -13.05
N PHE A 57 -21.73 -7.06 -12.57
CA PHE A 57 -21.69 -5.90 -11.68
C PHE A 57 -22.45 -6.07 -10.35
N ASN A 58 -22.71 -7.32 -9.96
CA ASN A 58 -23.51 -7.66 -8.78
C ASN A 58 -22.64 -7.80 -7.54
N GLN A 59 -21.45 -8.40 -7.66
CA GLN A 59 -20.52 -8.53 -6.55
C GLN A 59 -19.43 -7.47 -6.63
N ARG A 60 -19.36 -6.64 -5.59
CA ARG A 60 -18.33 -5.60 -5.44
C ARG A 60 -17.48 -5.88 -4.20
N LYS A 61 -16.22 -6.23 -4.41
CA LYS A 61 -15.22 -6.32 -3.33
C LYS A 61 -14.39 -5.03 -3.31
N VAL A 62 -14.50 -4.27 -2.23
CA VAL A 62 -13.68 -3.06 -2.01
C VAL A 62 -12.68 -3.35 -0.90
N GLU A 63 -11.41 -3.14 -1.20
CA GLU A 63 -10.29 -3.22 -0.26
C GLU A 63 -9.66 -1.83 -0.14
N GLY A 64 -9.42 -1.39 1.09
CA GLY A 64 -8.87 -0.08 1.37
C GLY A 64 -7.78 -0.16 2.43
N VAL A 65 -6.70 0.58 2.22
CA VAL A 65 -5.59 0.69 3.17
C VAL A 65 -5.19 2.16 3.27
N VAL A 66 -5.05 2.64 4.51
CA VAL A 66 -4.37 3.91 4.82
C VAL A 66 -3.06 3.63 5.52
N GLU A 67 -2.04 4.44 5.25
CA GLU A 67 -0.73 4.31 5.84
C GLU A 67 -0.21 5.69 6.22
N PHE A 68 0.18 5.87 7.47
CA PHE A 68 1.07 6.94 7.88
C PHE A 68 2.51 6.48 7.71
N VAL A 69 3.35 7.32 7.13
CA VAL A 69 4.76 7.03 6.85
C VAL A 69 5.62 8.13 7.45
N TRP A 70 6.60 7.72 8.26
CA TRP A 70 7.64 8.58 8.78
C TRP A 70 9.00 8.04 8.35
N SER A 71 9.69 8.80 7.52
CA SER A 71 11.06 8.51 7.08
C SER A 71 12.03 9.38 7.87
N LEU A 72 12.95 8.77 8.58
CA LEU A 72 14.05 9.37 9.34
C LEU A 72 15.34 9.10 8.57
N LEU A 73 15.88 10.15 7.95
CA LEU A 73 17.12 10.07 7.19
C LEU A 73 18.32 10.30 8.12
N ASN A 74 19.41 9.57 7.92
CA ASN A 74 20.63 9.67 8.74
C ASN A 74 20.37 9.56 10.26
N PHE A 75 19.54 8.60 10.68
CA PHE A 75 19.27 8.36 12.11
C PHE A 75 20.56 8.01 12.87
N GLN A 76 21.41 7.20 12.24
CA GLN A 76 22.86 7.16 12.48
C GLN A 76 23.58 7.34 11.14
N LYS A 77 24.91 7.49 11.17
CA LYS A 77 25.72 7.61 9.95
C LYS A 77 25.41 6.44 9.00
N ASP A 78 24.96 6.77 7.79
CA ASP A 78 24.59 5.80 6.74
C ASP A 78 23.40 4.87 7.11
N GLN A 79 22.53 5.30 8.03
CA GLN A 79 21.35 4.55 8.47
C GLN A 79 20.06 5.36 8.25
N ASP A 80 19.23 4.88 7.33
CA ASP A 80 17.90 5.42 7.07
C ASP A 80 16.83 4.50 7.66
N VAL A 81 15.95 5.07 8.47
CA VAL A 81 14.84 4.36 9.12
C VAL A 81 13.52 4.86 8.57
N ARG A 82 12.61 3.95 8.25
CA ARG A 82 11.24 4.28 7.88
C ARG A 82 10.26 3.50 8.72
N ILE A 83 9.47 4.23 9.48
CA ILE A 83 8.36 3.71 10.27
C ILE A 83 7.08 3.93 9.48
N LYS A 84 6.24 2.91 9.41
CA LYS A 84 4.94 2.97 8.77
C LYS A 84 3.89 2.32 9.66
N ALA A 85 2.84 3.06 9.96
CA ALA A 85 1.65 2.54 10.63
C ALA A 85 0.52 2.52 9.61
N GLY A 86 -0.12 1.38 9.42
CA GLY A 86 -1.20 1.22 8.45
C GLY A 86 -2.43 0.55 9.02
N TYR A 87 -3.56 0.77 8.36
CA TYR A 87 -4.84 0.14 8.68
C TYR A 87 -5.50 -0.37 7.40
N ASP A 88 -5.79 -1.66 7.36
CA ASP A 88 -6.60 -2.29 6.32
C ASP A 88 -8.07 -2.29 6.75
N PHE A 89 -8.91 -1.49 6.08
CA PHE A 89 -10.34 -1.38 6.38
C PHE A 89 -11.13 -2.63 6.00
N HIS A 90 -10.64 -3.40 5.03
CA HIS A 90 -11.32 -4.64 4.62
C HIS A 90 -11.13 -5.73 5.66
N GLN A 91 -9.95 -5.80 6.27
CA GLN A 91 -9.61 -6.81 7.26
C GLN A 91 -9.77 -6.34 8.70
N ASN A 92 -10.10 -5.05 8.91
CA ASN A 92 -10.03 -4.36 10.19
C ASN A 92 -8.71 -4.66 10.92
N LEU A 93 -7.61 -4.52 10.20
CA LEU A 93 -6.29 -4.97 10.63
C LEU A 93 -5.30 -3.80 10.65
N PRO A 94 -5.01 -3.22 11.83
CA PRO A 94 -3.87 -2.35 11.99
C PRO A 94 -2.56 -3.16 11.93
N TYR A 95 -1.55 -2.56 11.31
CA TYR A 95 -0.22 -3.13 11.20
C TYR A 95 0.86 -2.05 11.29
N LEU A 96 2.05 -2.49 11.64
CA LEU A 96 3.25 -1.66 11.76
C LEU A 96 4.37 -2.28 10.93
N GLN A 97 5.11 -1.42 10.26
CA GLN A 97 6.26 -1.78 9.45
C GLN A 97 7.43 -0.87 9.81
N ILE A 98 8.57 -1.48 10.13
CA ILE A 98 9.85 -0.78 10.29
C ILE A 98 10.75 -1.26 9.18
N ARG A 99 11.30 -0.35 8.40
CA ARG A 99 12.34 -0.62 7.42
C ARG A 99 13.57 0.14 7.81
N GLU A 100 14.70 -0.54 7.79
CA GLU A 100 15.99 0.09 7.97
C GLU A 100 16.93 -0.48 6.93
N ASN A 101 17.55 0.40 6.14
CA ASN A 101 18.48 0.03 5.07
C ASN A 101 17.95 -1.16 4.23
N ASN A 102 18.48 -2.36 4.49
CA ASN A 102 18.23 -3.58 3.74
C ASN A 102 17.31 -4.60 4.44
N TRP A 103 16.68 -4.25 5.57
CA TRP A 103 15.72 -5.15 6.22
C TRP A 103 14.39 -4.44 6.51
N THR A 104 13.31 -5.23 6.50
CA THR A 104 11.96 -4.78 6.84
C THR A 104 11.32 -5.76 7.80
N MET A 105 10.88 -5.27 8.95
CA MET A 105 10.01 -5.99 9.89
C MET A 105 8.57 -5.54 9.69
N ASN A 106 7.64 -6.50 9.65
CA ASN A 106 6.21 -6.27 9.64
C ASN A 106 5.58 -6.95 10.86
N ALA A 107 4.62 -6.30 11.49
CA ALA A 107 3.81 -6.87 12.56
C ALA A 107 2.37 -6.39 12.43
N ASP A 108 1.39 -7.22 12.78
CA ASP A 108 -0.03 -6.86 12.81
C ASP A 108 -0.67 -7.12 14.19
N SER A 109 -1.86 -6.56 14.40
CA SER A 109 -2.58 -6.71 15.67
C SER A 109 -3.16 -8.10 15.93
N ARG A 110 -3.01 -9.03 14.97
CA ARG A 110 -3.35 -10.46 15.16
C ARG A 110 -2.13 -11.26 15.64
N GLY A 111 -1.01 -10.59 15.91
CA GLY A 111 0.21 -11.21 16.40
C GLY A 111 1.05 -11.87 15.30
N LYS A 112 0.71 -11.69 14.02
CA LYS A 112 1.57 -12.16 12.93
C LYS A 112 2.68 -11.16 12.71
N TRP A 113 3.89 -11.66 12.56
CA TRP A 113 5.06 -10.84 12.24
C TRP A 113 6.00 -11.58 11.29
N ASN A 114 6.80 -10.82 10.55
CA ASN A 114 7.88 -11.35 9.73
C ASN A 114 9.02 -10.33 9.61
N VAL A 115 10.20 -10.85 9.26
CA VAL A 115 11.37 -10.04 8.87
C VAL A 115 11.77 -10.47 7.48
N ARG A 116 12.02 -9.50 6.62
CA ARG A 116 12.50 -9.70 5.25
C ARG A 116 13.81 -8.95 5.07
N PHE A 117 14.80 -9.63 4.51
CA PHE A 117 16.06 -9.03 4.05
C PHE A 117 15.98 -8.82 2.54
N ASP A 118 16.34 -7.63 2.10
CA ASP A 118 16.56 -7.27 0.70
C ASP A 118 18.07 -7.49 0.45
N LEU A 119 18.45 -8.70 0.02
CA LEU A 119 19.82 -9.08 -0.38
C LEU A 119 20.14 -8.62 -1.81
#